data_AF-A0AAF0F1J3-F1
#
_entry.id   AF-A0AAF0F1J3-F1
#
_cell.length_a   1.000
_cell.length_b   1.000
_cell.length_c   1.000
_cell.angle_alpha   90.00
_cell.angle_beta   90.00
_cell.angle_gamma   90.00
#
_symmetry.space_group_name_H-M   'P 1'
#
loop_
_entity.id
_entity.type
_entity.pdbx_description
1 polymer ?
#
loop_
_entity_poly.entity_id
_entity_poly.type
_entity_poly.pdbx_seq_one_letter_code
_entity_poly.pdbx_strand_id
1 'polypeptide(L)'
;MADPVSLSLDLLRRLPPADVATHVRQLSDALPEHADELASSVDQPLRVGIDGSAEGAGREFLCCDYNRDGGSWRSWISNAYYPALSDAQGTEGAVYPSSRLRELELRANDAFDTYRQLYYDAGLTSTYMWDLDGETVSMPEGDVPANFAGVVLFKKDVDHGTWDSLHVFEVATAGKTAHYKLNSTVMLTLSSRAQGSVDLSGSLSRESDERLRVSDFAGHIANLGRLVEEAEGRIRNQLQEVYFGKTRDVVGLVRSHASLAATREAARSVRRHM
;
A
#
# COMPACT_ATOMS: atom_id res chain seq x y z
N MET A 1 10.98 -7.73 -28.63
CA MET A 1 9.55 -7.68 -28.26
C MET A 1 9.50 -7.28 -26.80
N ALA A 2 8.61 -6.37 -26.42
CA ALA A 2 8.43 -6.04 -25.01
C ALA A 2 7.85 -7.26 -24.29
N ASP A 3 8.35 -7.51 -23.08
CA ASP A 3 7.92 -8.61 -22.23
C ASP A 3 6.41 -8.46 -21.86
N PRO A 4 5.61 -9.56 -21.88
CA PRO A 4 4.17 -9.50 -21.60
C PRO A 4 3.80 -8.86 -20.26
N VAL A 5 4.61 -9.08 -19.21
CA VAL A 5 4.38 -8.48 -17.89
C VAL A 5 4.59 -6.98 -17.96
N SER A 6 5.69 -6.54 -18.57
CA SER A 6 5.99 -5.12 -18.78
C SER A 6 4.87 -4.38 -19.54
N LEU A 7 4.28 -5.02 -20.56
CA LEU A 7 3.13 -4.48 -21.30
C LEU A 7 1.86 -4.44 -20.45
N SER A 8 1.62 -5.47 -19.64
CA SER A 8 0.47 -5.56 -18.74
C SER A 8 0.52 -4.47 -17.66
N LEU A 9 1.71 -4.22 -17.08
CA LEU A 9 1.93 -3.12 -16.14
C LEU A 9 1.73 -1.74 -16.79
N ASP A 10 2.12 -1.55 -18.06
CA ASP A 10 1.83 -0.31 -18.78
C ASP A 10 0.33 -0.12 -19.05
N LEU A 11 -0.38 -1.21 -19.36
CA LEU A 11 -1.83 -1.19 -19.56
C LEU A 11 -2.55 -0.81 -18.26
N LEU A 12 -2.18 -1.43 -17.13
CA LEU A 12 -2.78 -1.15 -15.82
C LEU A 12 -2.57 0.30 -15.36
N ARG A 13 -1.46 0.94 -15.78
CA ARG A 13 -1.22 2.37 -15.55
C ARG A 13 -2.14 3.31 -16.37
N ARG A 14 -2.90 2.78 -17.33
CA ARG A 14 -3.76 3.55 -18.25
C ARG A 14 -5.25 3.24 -18.10
N LEU A 15 -5.58 2.04 -17.65
CA LEU A 15 -6.96 1.64 -17.40
C LEU A 15 -7.55 2.40 -16.20
N PRO A 16 -8.89 2.50 -16.09
CA PRO A 16 -9.55 3.13 -14.96
C PRO A 16 -9.06 2.52 -13.62
N PRO A 17 -8.45 3.32 -12.72
CA PRO A 17 -7.83 2.79 -11.51
C PRO A 17 -8.86 2.27 -10.48
N ALA A 18 -10.09 2.76 -10.52
CA ALA A 18 -11.18 2.26 -9.66
C ALA A 18 -11.46 0.76 -9.87
N ASP A 19 -11.15 0.22 -11.05
CA ASP A 19 -11.42 -1.17 -11.43
C ASP A 19 -10.13 -2.03 -11.46
N VAL A 20 -9.03 -1.57 -10.84
CA VAL A 20 -7.72 -2.24 -10.91
C VAL A 20 -7.77 -3.73 -10.53
N ALA A 21 -8.54 -4.10 -9.49
CA ALA A 21 -8.69 -5.50 -9.08
C ALA A 21 -9.38 -6.37 -10.16
N THR A 22 -10.33 -5.79 -10.90
CA THR A 22 -10.96 -6.45 -12.05
C THR A 22 -9.99 -6.60 -13.20
N HIS A 23 -9.21 -5.56 -13.50
CA HIS A 23 -8.23 -5.58 -14.58
C HIS A 23 -7.10 -6.59 -14.31
N VAL A 24 -6.56 -6.63 -13.09
CA VAL A 24 -5.54 -7.62 -12.69
C VAL A 24 -6.08 -9.03 -12.88
N ARG A 25 -7.29 -9.33 -12.38
CA ARG A 25 -7.92 -10.64 -12.56
C ARG A 25 -8.09 -11.01 -14.03
N GLN A 26 -8.58 -10.10 -14.87
CA GLN A 26 -8.76 -10.35 -16.31
C GLN A 26 -7.42 -10.61 -17.01
N LEU A 27 -6.35 -9.93 -16.60
CA LEU A 27 -5.01 -10.16 -17.14
C LEU A 27 -4.43 -11.49 -16.65
N SER A 28 -4.63 -11.85 -15.38
CA SER A 28 -4.25 -13.16 -14.84
C SER A 28 -4.99 -14.30 -15.54
N ASP A 29 -6.28 -14.14 -15.87
CA ASP A 29 -7.05 -15.12 -16.64
C ASP A 29 -6.55 -15.25 -18.08
N ALA A 30 -6.08 -14.14 -18.67
CA ALA A 30 -5.58 -14.10 -20.05
C ALA A 30 -4.12 -14.57 -20.20
N LEU A 31 -3.30 -14.39 -19.14
CA LEU A 31 -1.89 -14.76 -19.07
C LEU A 31 -1.61 -15.61 -17.81
N PRO A 32 -2.11 -16.85 -17.73
CA PRO A 32 -2.02 -17.66 -16.51
C PRO A 32 -0.57 -17.92 -16.08
N GLU A 33 0.37 -18.02 -17.03
CA GLU A 33 1.80 -18.20 -16.70
C GLU A 33 2.42 -17.03 -15.93
N HIS A 34 1.81 -15.84 -15.98
CA HIS A 34 2.29 -14.62 -15.34
C HIS A 34 1.35 -14.14 -14.21
N ALA A 35 0.34 -14.93 -13.83
CA ALA A 35 -0.68 -14.51 -12.89
C ALA A 35 -0.10 -14.11 -11.52
N ASP A 36 0.83 -14.90 -10.99
CA ASP A 36 1.46 -14.65 -9.68
C ASP A 36 2.38 -13.42 -9.72
N GLU A 37 3.15 -13.25 -10.79
CA GLU A 37 4.01 -12.08 -11.01
C GLU A 37 3.16 -10.80 -11.13
N LEU A 38 2.05 -10.85 -11.86
CA LEU A 38 1.13 -9.71 -11.99
C LEU A 38 0.44 -9.35 -10.68
N ALA A 39 -0.01 -10.35 -9.92
CA ALA A 39 -0.64 -10.12 -8.62
C ALA A 39 0.35 -9.50 -7.62
N SER A 40 1.58 -10.01 -7.56
CA SER A 40 2.63 -9.50 -6.67
C SER A 40 3.21 -8.13 -7.08
N SER A 41 3.11 -7.75 -8.35
CA SER A 41 3.66 -6.48 -8.87
C SER A 41 2.67 -5.32 -8.85
N VAL A 42 1.38 -5.59 -8.62
CA VAL A 42 0.32 -4.59 -8.73
C VAL A 42 -0.45 -4.52 -7.43
N ASP A 43 -0.25 -3.43 -6.69
CA ASP A 43 -1.03 -3.16 -5.49
C ASP A 43 -2.53 -3.05 -5.85
N GLN A 44 -3.38 -3.69 -5.05
CA GLN A 44 -4.84 -3.67 -5.19
C GLN A 44 -5.49 -3.06 -3.94
N PRO A 45 -6.72 -2.51 -4.05
CA PRO A 45 -7.47 -2.02 -2.88
C PRO A 45 -7.59 -3.07 -1.79
N LEU A 46 -7.39 -2.65 -0.55
CA LEU A 46 -7.34 -3.54 0.60
C LEU A 46 -8.74 -4.08 0.90
N ARG A 47 -8.81 -5.37 1.19
CA ARG A 47 -10.05 -6.03 1.62
C ARG A 47 -10.07 -6.17 3.13
N VAL A 48 -11.26 -6.24 3.71
CA VAL A 48 -11.43 -6.46 5.14
C VAL A 48 -11.77 -7.93 5.38
N GLY A 49 -10.95 -8.60 6.19
CA GLY A 49 -11.20 -9.94 6.73
C GLY A 49 -11.70 -9.85 8.17
N ILE A 50 -12.37 -10.91 8.64
CA ILE A 50 -12.86 -11.02 10.02
C ILE A 50 -12.22 -12.24 10.66
N ASP A 51 -11.58 -12.03 11.81
CA ASP A 51 -10.99 -13.10 12.60
C ASP A 51 -12.04 -13.69 13.56
N GLY A 52 -12.61 -14.83 13.16
CA GLY A 52 -13.65 -15.53 13.91
C GLY A 52 -13.14 -16.46 15.02
N SER A 53 -11.83 -16.51 15.28
CA SER A 53 -11.27 -17.31 16.38
C SER A 53 -11.62 -16.72 17.76
N ALA A 54 -11.33 -17.49 18.81
CA ALA A 54 -11.48 -17.02 20.19
C ALA A 54 -10.57 -15.82 20.48
N GLU A 55 -9.36 -15.81 19.92
CA GLU A 55 -8.37 -14.73 20.02
C GLU A 55 -8.78 -13.50 19.21
N GLY A 56 -9.33 -13.73 18.00
CA GLY A 56 -9.82 -12.70 17.10
C GLY A 56 -11.07 -12.00 17.62
N ALA A 57 -11.98 -12.74 18.25
CA ALA A 57 -13.24 -12.23 18.79
C ALA A 57 -14.07 -11.39 17.79
N GLY A 58 -14.00 -11.73 16.50
CA GLY A 58 -14.70 -11.02 15.42
C GLY A 58 -14.04 -9.71 14.99
N ARG A 59 -12.79 -9.46 15.40
CA ARG A 59 -12.05 -8.27 14.99
C ARG A 59 -11.68 -8.32 13.50
N GLU A 60 -11.66 -7.14 12.91
CA GLU A 60 -11.31 -6.94 11.50
C GLU A 60 -9.80 -6.86 11.30
N PHE A 61 -9.33 -7.35 10.15
CA PHE A 61 -7.95 -7.22 9.69
C PHE A 61 -7.90 -6.94 8.18
N LEU A 62 -6.78 -6.43 7.69
CA LEU A 62 -6.61 -6.06 6.28
C LEU A 62 -6.00 -7.21 5.47
N CYS A 63 -6.59 -7.45 4.31
CA CYS A 63 -6.22 -8.50 3.39
C CYS A 63 -5.57 -7.89 2.14
N CYS A 64 -4.37 -8.37 1.83
CA CYS A 64 -3.59 -8.07 0.64
C CYS A 64 -2.91 -9.37 0.16
N ASP A 65 -2.09 -9.30 -0.89
CA ASP A 65 -1.40 -10.51 -1.38
C ASP A 65 -0.26 -10.95 -0.43
N TYR A 66 0.30 -10.06 0.40
CA TYR A 66 1.39 -10.40 1.34
C TYR A 66 0.96 -11.25 2.55
N ASN A 67 -0.33 -11.29 2.87
CA ASN A 67 -0.87 -12.19 3.91
C ASN A 67 -1.78 -13.26 3.32
N ARG A 68 -1.70 -13.50 2.01
CA ARG A 68 -2.55 -14.44 1.30
C ARG A 68 -1.84 -15.77 1.07
N ASP A 69 -2.61 -16.85 1.20
CA ASP A 69 -2.24 -18.17 0.72
C ASP A 69 -3.45 -18.77 0.01
N GLY A 70 -3.30 -19.01 -1.30
CA GLY A 70 -4.39 -19.44 -2.18
C GLY A 70 -5.62 -18.50 -2.12
N GLY A 71 -6.69 -18.98 -1.49
CA GLY A 71 -7.95 -18.26 -1.32
C GLY A 71 -8.19 -17.72 0.09
N SER A 72 -7.17 -17.75 0.95
CA SER A 72 -7.27 -17.45 2.37
C SER A 72 -6.28 -16.37 2.78
N TRP A 73 -6.60 -15.63 3.85
CA TRP A 73 -5.75 -14.57 4.38
C TRP A 73 -5.43 -14.77 5.85
N ARG A 74 -4.16 -14.63 6.21
CA ARG A 74 -3.68 -14.72 7.58
C ARG A 74 -4.09 -13.48 8.38
N SER A 75 -4.78 -13.70 9.49
CA SER A 75 -5.04 -12.67 10.49
C SER A 75 -3.77 -12.39 11.29
N TRP A 76 -3.45 -11.10 11.49
CA TRP A 76 -2.34 -10.73 12.38
C TRP A 76 -2.70 -10.94 13.85
N ILE A 77 -3.96 -11.21 14.20
CA ILE A 77 -4.43 -11.36 15.58
C ILE A 77 -4.20 -12.80 16.04
N SER A 78 -4.95 -13.75 15.47
CA SER A 78 -4.83 -15.17 15.80
C SER A 78 -3.66 -15.89 15.11
N ASN A 79 -3.02 -15.26 14.12
CA ASN A 79 -2.08 -15.91 13.22
C ASN A 79 -2.70 -17.04 12.38
N ALA A 80 -4.03 -17.15 12.30
CA ALA A 80 -4.70 -18.18 11.50
C ALA A 80 -5.20 -17.62 10.15
N TYR A 81 -5.41 -18.51 9.18
CA TYR A 81 -5.93 -18.17 7.85
C TYR A 81 -7.45 -18.22 7.78
N TYR A 82 -8.04 -17.26 7.07
CA TYR A 82 -9.49 -17.13 6.87
C TYR A 82 -9.83 -16.93 5.38
N PRO A 83 -10.68 -17.81 4.78
CA PRO A 83 -11.19 -19.07 5.33
C PRO A 83 -10.07 -20.04 5.75
N ALA A 84 -10.37 -21.04 6.57
CA ALA A 84 -9.38 -22.04 6.94
C ALA A 84 -8.80 -22.72 5.68
N LEU A 85 -7.47 -22.91 5.65
CA LEU A 85 -6.80 -23.59 4.54
C LEU A 85 -7.33 -25.02 4.42
N SER A 86 -7.57 -25.48 3.19
CA SER A 86 -8.09 -26.82 2.93
C SER A 86 -7.01 -27.89 3.09
N ASP A 87 -7.38 -29.12 3.47
CA ASP A 87 -6.45 -30.26 3.61
C ASP A 87 -5.69 -30.57 2.29
N ALA A 88 -6.25 -30.21 1.13
CA ALA A 88 -5.61 -30.37 -0.18
C ALA A 88 -4.57 -29.29 -0.51
N GLN A 89 -4.67 -28.10 0.12
CA GLN A 89 -3.62 -27.08 0.11
C GLN A 89 -2.59 -27.33 1.22
N GLY A 90 -3.00 -28.04 2.28
CA GLY A 90 -2.16 -28.48 3.39
C GLY A 90 -1.67 -27.32 4.25
N THR A 91 -1.70 -27.49 5.57
CA THR A 91 -0.93 -26.62 6.48
C THR A 91 0.58 -26.72 6.25
N GLU A 92 1.04 -27.71 5.48
CA GLU A 92 2.44 -27.98 5.16
C GLU A 92 3.08 -26.99 4.15
N GLY A 93 2.30 -26.09 3.53
CA GLY A 93 2.80 -25.01 2.66
C GLY A 93 2.54 -23.60 3.19
N ALA A 94 1.79 -23.47 4.29
CA ALA A 94 1.35 -22.18 4.79
C ALA A 94 2.50 -21.36 5.34
N VAL A 95 2.62 -20.11 4.87
CA VAL A 95 3.74 -19.23 5.22
C VAL A 95 3.42 -18.50 6.52
N TYR A 96 4.16 -18.86 7.58
CA TYR A 96 4.10 -18.17 8.87
C TYR A 96 5.45 -17.53 9.20
N PRO A 97 5.47 -16.36 9.86
CA PRO A 97 6.70 -15.80 10.39
C PRO A 97 7.29 -16.72 11.47
N SER A 98 8.61 -16.70 11.60
CA SER A 98 9.31 -17.32 12.73
C SER A 98 8.78 -16.78 14.07
N SER A 99 8.85 -17.58 15.13
CA SER A 99 8.29 -17.20 16.44
C SER A 99 8.80 -15.86 16.95
N ARG A 100 10.07 -15.54 16.65
CA ARG A 100 10.71 -14.28 17.04
C ARG A 100 10.23 -13.11 16.18
N LEU A 101 10.07 -13.31 14.87
CA LEU A 101 9.51 -12.30 13.98
C LEU A 101 8.02 -12.06 14.25
N ARG A 102 7.27 -13.09 14.63
CA ARG A 102 5.87 -12.97 15.07
C ARG A 102 5.71 -12.08 16.31
N GLU A 103 6.64 -12.16 17.25
CA GLU A 103 6.64 -11.26 18.41
C GLU A 103 6.86 -9.79 17.99
N LEU A 104 7.76 -9.55 17.04
CA LEU A 104 7.97 -8.22 16.46
C LEU A 104 6.73 -7.73 15.68
N GLU A 105 6.11 -8.62 14.90
CA GLU A 105 4.88 -8.36 14.14
C GLU A 105 3.74 -7.90 15.05
N LEU A 106 3.52 -8.57 16.19
CA LEU A 106 2.50 -8.17 17.16
C LEU A 106 2.76 -6.78 17.75
N ARG A 107 4.00 -6.51 18.19
CA ARG A 107 4.38 -5.20 18.72
C ARG A 107 4.28 -4.09 17.68
N ALA A 108 4.60 -4.40 16.42
CA ALA A 108 4.45 -3.46 15.31
C ALA A 108 2.98 -3.13 15.05
N ASN A 109 2.08 -4.12 15.07
CA ASN A 109 0.64 -3.88 14.96
C ASN A 109 0.13 -2.93 16.06
N ASP A 110 0.54 -3.12 17.31
CA ASP A 110 0.16 -2.22 18.41
C ASP A 110 0.66 -0.78 18.20
N ALA A 111 1.91 -0.64 17.74
CA ALA A 111 2.51 0.66 17.46
C ALA A 111 1.84 1.38 16.27
N PHE A 112 1.57 0.65 15.18
CA PHE A 112 0.88 1.21 14.02
C PHE A 112 -0.61 1.43 14.26
N ASP A 113 -1.24 0.72 15.20
CA ASP A 113 -2.59 1.07 15.66
C ASP A 113 -2.60 2.42 16.38
N THR A 114 -1.56 2.72 17.16
CA THR A 114 -1.38 4.06 17.74
C THR A 114 -1.19 5.11 16.64
N TYR A 115 -0.35 4.84 15.64
CA TYR A 115 -0.18 5.72 14.48
C TYR A 115 -1.51 5.98 13.76
N ARG A 116 -2.29 4.93 13.49
CA ARG A 116 -3.63 5.01 12.91
C ARG A 116 -4.54 5.90 13.74
N GLN A 117 -4.58 5.76 15.06
CA GLN A 117 -5.40 6.62 15.92
C GLN A 117 -5.00 8.09 15.80
N LEU A 118 -3.70 8.40 15.71
CA LEU A 118 -3.20 9.77 15.61
C LEU A 118 -3.47 10.44 14.25
N TYR A 119 -3.29 9.69 13.15
CA TYR A 119 -3.32 10.24 11.79
C TYR A 119 -4.62 9.98 11.04
N TYR A 120 -5.27 8.86 11.32
CA TYR A 120 -6.48 8.43 10.65
C TYR A 120 -7.73 8.64 11.48
N ASP A 121 -7.64 8.80 12.82
CA ASP A 121 -8.76 8.95 13.78
C ASP A 121 -9.69 7.70 13.87
N ALA A 122 -10.02 7.11 12.72
CA ALA A 122 -10.78 5.88 12.53
C ALA A 122 -10.20 5.09 11.35
N GLY A 123 -10.67 3.85 11.15
CA GLY A 123 -10.19 2.95 10.09
C GLY A 123 -9.44 1.74 10.65
N LEU A 124 -8.77 1.01 9.77
CA LEU A 124 -8.10 -0.25 10.08
C LEU A 124 -6.60 -0.15 9.78
N THR A 125 -5.81 -0.92 10.52
CA THR A 125 -4.41 -1.17 10.21
C THR A 125 -4.08 -2.65 10.39
N SER A 126 -3.11 -3.14 9.65
CA SER A 126 -2.54 -4.47 9.85
C SER A 126 -1.09 -4.46 9.40
N THR A 127 -0.22 -5.09 10.18
CA THR A 127 1.18 -5.31 9.82
C THR A 127 1.43 -6.80 9.69
N TYR A 128 2.05 -7.19 8.58
CA TYR A 128 2.48 -8.56 8.31
C TYR A 128 3.98 -8.59 8.07
N MET A 129 4.67 -9.59 8.58
CA MET A 129 6.10 -9.79 8.40
C MET A 129 6.38 -11.21 7.95
N TRP A 130 7.47 -11.39 7.20
CA TRP A 130 7.99 -12.68 6.78
C TRP A 130 9.51 -12.67 6.81
N ASP A 131 10.08 -13.84 7.12
CA ASP A 131 11.52 -14.03 7.15
C ASP A 131 12.07 -13.97 5.70
N LEU A 132 13.28 -13.41 5.54
CA LEU A 132 13.98 -13.42 4.26
C LEU A 132 15.11 -14.44 4.32
N ASP A 133 15.25 -15.23 3.26
CA ASP A 133 16.37 -16.16 3.12
C ASP A 133 17.69 -15.40 3.02
N GLY A 134 18.60 -15.68 3.95
CA GLY A 134 19.95 -15.15 3.95
C GLY A 134 20.76 -15.77 5.08
N GLU A 135 22.07 -15.88 4.92
CA GLU A 135 22.97 -16.36 5.97
C GLU A 135 22.78 -15.51 7.22
N THR A 136 22.02 -16.04 8.19
CA THR A 136 22.01 -15.53 9.54
C THR A 136 23.43 -15.70 10.05
N VAL A 137 24.23 -14.64 10.05
CA VAL A 137 25.40 -14.59 10.92
C VAL A 137 24.83 -14.83 12.29
N SER A 138 25.12 -16.01 12.85
CA SER A 138 24.58 -16.48 14.12
C SER A 138 24.87 -15.42 15.17
N MET A 139 23.87 -14.59 15.46
CA MET A 139 23.97 -13.56 16.46
C MET A 139 23.73 -14.21 17.83
N PRO A 140 24.38 -13.72 18.89
CA PRO A 140 24.14 -14.20 20.25
C PRO A 140 22.66 -14.14 20.63
N GLU A 141 22.22 -15.04 21.51
CA GLU A 141 20.89 -15.02 22.11
C GLU A 141 20.55 -13.61 22.63
N GLY A 142 19.54 -12.97 22.02
CA GLY A 142 19.07 -11.62 22.37
C GLY A 142 18.96 -10.64 21.21
N ASP A 143 19.59 -10.92 20.07
CA ASP A 143 19.62 -10.01 18.92
C ASP A 143 18.35 -10.09 18.04
N VAL A 144 18.14 -9.01 17.28
CA VAL A 144 17.06 -8.80 16.29
C VAL A 144 17.14 -9.84 15.14
N PRO A 145 16.00 -10.27 14.53
CA PRO A 145 16.00 -10.95 13.24
C PRO A 145 16.99 -10.34 12.23
N ALA A 146 17.85 -11.17 11.65
CA ALA A 146 18.92 -10.70 10.78
C ALA A 146 18.37 -10.02 9.52
N ASN A 147 17.54 -10.74 8.75
CA ASN A 147 16.89 -10.20 7.57
C ASN A 147 15.41 -10.57 7.59
N PHE A 148 14.54 -9.59 7.35
CA PHE A 148 13.10 -9.80 7.27
C PHE A 148 12.48 -8.74 6.39
N ALA A 149 11.27 -9.01 5.92
CA ALA A 149 10.46 -8.05 5.22
C ALA A 149 9.07 -8.01 5.84
N GLY A 150 8.29 -7.03 5.44
CA GLY A 150 6.93 -6.89 5.89
C GLY A 150 6.17 -5.85 5.11
N VAL A 151 4.89 -5.73 5.45
CA VAL A 151 4.01 -4.71 4.94
C VAL A 151 3.24 -4.08 6.09
N VAL A 152 3.13 -2.76 6.09
CA VAL A 152 2.21 -2.01 6.95
C VAL A 152 1.05 -1.50 6.11
N LEU A 153 -0.17 -1.79 6.55
CA LEU A 153 -1.39 -1.48 5.83
C LEU A 153 -2.22 -0.47 6.62
N PHE A 154 -2.79 0.50 5.93
CA PHE A 154 -3.83 1.38 6.49
C PHE A 154 -5.00 1.46 5.53
N LYS A 155 -6.21 1.38 6.07
CA LYS A 155 -7.45 1.57 5.31
C LYS A 155 -8.37 2.52 6.04
N LYS A 156 -8.86 3.53 5.33
CA LYS A 156 -9.93 4.39 5.81
C LYS A 156 -10.96 4.63 4.72
N ASP A 157 -12.16 4.18 5.01
CA ASP A 157 -13.34 4.44 4.20
C ASP A 157 -14.11 5.63 4.80
N VAL A 158 -14.61 6.49 3.93
CA VAL A 158 -15.58 7.54 4.23
C VAL A 158 -16.69 7.49 3.16
N ASP A 159 -17.83 8.13 3.39
CA ASP A 159 -19.03 8.03 2.53
C ASP A 159 -18.77 8.17 1.03
N HIS A 160 -17.77 8.96 0.66
CA HIS A 160 -17.48 9.41 -0.69
C HIS A 160 -16.01 9.23 -1.07
N GLY A 161 -15.27 8.40 -0.34
CA GLY A 161 -13.88 8.15 -0.66
C GLY A 161 -13.25 7.04 0.14
N THR A 162 -12.20 6.47 -0.43
CA THR A 162 -11.40 5.43 0.20
C THR A 162 -9.94 5.81 0.13
N TRP A 163 -9.24 5.60 1.23
CA TRP A 163 -7.79 5.69 1.34
C TRP A 163 -7.23 4.32 1.72
N ASP A 164 -6.38 3.77 0.87
CA ASP A 164 -5.62 2.54 1.15
C ASP A 164 -4.12 2.86 1.07
N SER A 165 -3.35 2.52 2.10
CA SER A 165 -1.88 2.67 2.12
C SER A 165 -1.21 1.33 2.35
N LEU A 166 -0.18 1.06 1.55
CA LEU A 166 0.63 -0.14 1.59
C LEU A 166 2.10 0.27 1.68
N HIS A 167 2.76 -0.13 2.75
CA HIS A 167 4.17 0.17 3.00
C HIS A 167 4.96 -1.12 3.10
N VAL A 168 5.45 -1.57 1.95
CA VAL A 168 6.28 -2.78 1.86
C VAL A 168 7.71 -2.41 2.21
N PHE A 169 8.31 -3.14 3.14
CA PHE A 169 9.66 -2.88 3.59
C PHE A 169 10.52 -4.13 3.59
N GLU A 170 11.81 -3.94 3.33
CA GLU A 170 12.85 -4.95 3.52
C GLU A 170 13.86 -4.42 4.52
N VAL A 171 14.25 -5.25 5.49
CA VAL A 171 15.23 -4.93 6.51
C VAL A 171 16.38 -5.91 6.42
N ALA A 172 17.59 -5.40 6.24
CA ALA A 172 18.82 -6.18 6.32
C ALA A 172 19.70 -5.66 7.47
N THR A 173 19.87 -6.47 8.51
CA THR A 173 20.62 -6.10 9.72
C THR A 173 22.08 -6.50 9.60
N ALA A 174 22.96 -5.54 9.88
CA ALA A 174 24.40 -5.71 9.94
C ALA A 174 24.94 -5.12 11.25
N GLY A 175 25.11 -5.96 12.27
CA GLY A 175 25.54 -5.54 13.60
C GLY A 175 24.52 -4.61 14.27
N LYS A 176 24.95 -3.40 14.66
CA LYS A 176 24.08 -2.39 15.31
C LYS A 176 23.40 -1.43 14.33
N THR A 177 23.36 -1.80 13.06
CA THR A 177 22.76 -1.01 11.99
C THR A 177 21.91 -1.91 11.12
N ALA A 178 20.84 -1.36 10.56
CA ALA A 178 20.02 -2.04 9.57
C ALA A 178 19.77 -1.12 8.37
N HIS A 179 19.70 -1.75 7.21
CA HIS A 179 19.35 -1.13 5.94
C HIS A 179 17.86 -1.35 5.70
N TYR A 180 17.11 -0.27 5.56
CA TYR A 180 15.68 -0.28 5.38
C TYR A 180 15.38 0.18 3.96
N LYS A 181 14.81 -0.70 3.15
CA LYS A 181 14.16 -0.32 1.89
C LYS A 181 12.67 -0.24 2.12
N LEU A 182 12.04 0.84 1.69
CA LEU A 182 10.62 1.09 1.86
C LEU A 182 10.00 1.48 0.53
N ASN A 183 9.03 0.70 0.08
CA ASN A 183 8.19 0.96 -1.07
C ASN A 183 6.77 1.24 -0.58
N SER A 184 6.34 2.48 -0.72
CA SER A 184 5.05 2.96 -0.22
C SER A 184 4.12 3.30 -1.37
N THR A 185 2.95 2.70 -1.39
CA THR A 185 1.86 3.01 -2.34
C THR A 185 0.65 3.51 -1.57
N VAL A 186 0.08 4.63 -2.02
CA VAL A 186 -1.22 5.11 -1.54
C VAL A 186 -2.22 5.12 -2.69
N MET A 187 -3.38 4.51 -2.48
CA MET A 187 -4.53 4.60 -3.37
C MET A 187 -5.57 5.53 -2.76
N LEU A 188 -6.06 6.45 -3.60
CA LEU A 188 -7.10 7.37 -3.23
C LEU A 188 -8.21 7.28 -4.26
N THR A 189 -9.42 7.00 -3.80
CA THR A 189 -10.63 7.11 -4.60
C THR A 189 -11.55 8.14 -3.96
N LEU A 190 -12.11 9.02 -4.77
CA LEU A 190 -13.03 10.07 -4.36
C LEU A 190 -14.17 10.10 -5.37
N SER A 191 -15.40 9.97 -4.89
CA SER A 191 -16.58 10.04 -5.73
C SER A 191 -17.58 11.05 -5.17
N SER A 192 -18.17 11.87 -6.03
CA SER A 192 -19.21 12.82 -5.62
C SER A 192 -20.33 12.84 -6.64
N ARG A 193 -21.56 12.96 -6.15
CA ARG A 193 -22.77 13.11 -6.98
C ARG A 193 -23.44 14.49 -6.83
N ALA A 194 -22.86 15.38 -6.03
CA ALA A 194 -23.48 16.65 -5.65
C ALA A 194 -23.67 17.63 -6.82
N GLN A 195 -22.80 17.58 -7.84
CA GLN A 195 -22.83 18.46 -9.01
C GLN A 195 -22.73 17.67 -10.33
N GLY A 196 -23.34 16.49 -10.35
CA GLY A 196 -23.07 15.45 -11.35
C GLY A 196 -22.11 14.39 -10.81
N SER A 197 -21.88 13.33 -11.59
CA SER A 197 -20.97 12.24 -11.21
C SER A 197 -19.53 12.65 -11.45
N VAL A 198 -18.79 12.88 -10.38
CA VAL A 198 -17.33 13.08 -10.39
C VAL A 198 -16.69 11.86 -9.75
N ASP A 199 -15.73 11.28 -10.46
CA ASP A 199 -14.86 10.21 -9.94
C ASP A 199 -13.42 10.66 -10.13
N LEU A 200 -12.66 10.63 -9.04
CA LEU A 200 -11.26 10.96 -8.99
C LEU A 200 -10.53 9.87 -8.22
N SER A 201 -9.93 8.96 -8.97
CA SER A 201 -9.33 7.73 -8.47
C SER A 201 -7.91 7.56 -9.04
N GLY A 202 -7.05 6.90 -8.28
CA GLY A 202 -5.68 6.59 -8.70
C GLY A 202 -4.78 6.22 -7.53
N SER A 203 -3.49 6.06 -7.83
CA SER A 203 -2.48 5.70 -6.84
C SER A 203 -1.16 6.46 -7.06
N LEU A 204 -0.33 6.51 -6.02
CA LEU A 204 1.01 7.06 -6.08
C LEU A 204 1.97 6.18 -5.27
N SER A 205 3.06 5.78 -5.90
CA SER A 205 4.11 4.95 -5.28
C SER A 205 5.43 5.72 -5.14
N ARG A 206 6.12 5.48 -4.03
CA ARG A 206 7.43 6.06 -3.71
C ARG A 206 8.33 5.02 -3.06
N GLU A 207 9.59 5.04 -3.45
CA GLU A 207 10.64 4.21 -2.86
C GLU A 207 11.58 5.09 -2.04
N SER A 208 12.11 4.55 -0.96
CA SER A 208 13.16 5.16 -0.15
C SER A 208 14.04 4.09 0.46
N ASP A 209 15.31 4.43 0.68
CA ASP A 209 16.30 3.54 1.27
C ASP A 209 17.14 4.31 2.29
N GLU A 210 17.25 3.79 3.52
CA GLU A 210 18.04 4.43 4.58
C GLU A 210 18.75 3.41 5.48
N ARG A 211 19.97 3.76 5.92
CA ARG A 211 20.73 3.00 6.94
C ARG A 211 20.60 3.65 8.30
N LEU A 212 20.03 2.91 9.25
CA LEU A 212 19.75 3.40 10.59
C LEU A 212 20.38 2.52 11.65
N ARG A 213 20.70 3.13 12.79
CA ARG A 213 21.13 2.37 13.97
C ARG A 213 19.94 1.62 14.55
N VAL A 214 20.20 0.41 15.02
CA VAL A 214 19.18 -0.39 15.68
C VAL A 214 19.81 -1.24 16.78
N SER A 215 19.12 -1.30 17.91
CA SER A 215 19.56 -2.00 19.12
C SER A 215 18.65 -3.16 19.49
N ASP A 216 17.36 -3.06 19.17
CA ASP A 216 16.32 -3.97 19.63
C ASP A 216 15.04 -3.84 18.76
N PHE A 217 14.01 -4.59 19.15
CA PHE A 217 12.69 -4.57 18.51
C PHE A 217 12.05 -3.18 18.47
N ALA A 218 12.14 -2.46 19.59
CA ALA A 218 11.60 -1.11 19.68
C ALA A 218 12.32 -0.17 18.69
N GLY A 219 13.62 -0.33 18.51
CA GLY A 219 14.40 0.39 17.51
C GLY A 219 13.93 0.13 16.07
N HIS A 220 13.62 -1.12 15.71
CA HIS A 220 13.05 -1.40 14.38
C HIS A 220 11.70 -0.73 14.17
N ILE A 221 10.80 -0.86 15.16
CA ILE A 221 9.47 -0.25 15.09
C ILE A 221 9.57 1.27 14.99
N ALA A 222 10.46 1.91 15.77
CA ALA A 222 10.66 3.35 15.73
C ALA A 222 11.23 3.81 14.37
N ASN A 223 12.22 3.10 13.83
CA ASN A 223 12.79 3.39 12.52
C ASN A 223 11.75 3.23 11.41
N LEU A 224 11.02 2.12 11.39
CA LEU A 224 9.95 1.87 10.42
C LEU A 224 8.83 2.91 10.53
N GLY A 225 8.40 3.24 11.76
CA GLY A 225 7.40 4.27 12.02
C GLY A 225 7.78 5.63 11.43
N ARG A 226 9.03 6.06 11.64
CA ARG A 226 9.54 7.31 11.05
C ARG A 226 9.54 7.26 9.53
N LEU A 227 10.01 6.16 8.94
CA LEU A 227 10.09 6.01 7.48
C LEU A 227 8.69 6.02 6.84
N VAL A 228 7.73 5.31 7.44
CA VAL A 228 6.33 5.26 7.01
C VAL A 228 5.68 6.65 7.13
N GLU A 229 5.83 7.32 8.27
CA GLU A 229 5.28 8.65 8.50
C GLU A 229 5.80 9.68 7.48
N GLU A 230 7.10 9.66 7.21
CA GLU A 230 7.73 10.55 6.23
C GLU A 230 7.26 10.25 4.79
N ALA A 231 7.10 8.97 4.46
CA ALA A 231 6.60 8.52 3.16
C ALA A 231 5.13 8.92 2.93
N GLU A 232 4.24 8.63 3.88
CA GLU A 232 2.83 9.03 3.80
C GLU A 232 2.67 10.55 3.72
N GLY A 233 3.43 11.31 4.54
CA GLY A 233 3.40 12.76 4.51
C GLY A 233 3.76 13.34 3.15
N ARG A 234 4.80 12.80 2.49
CA ARG A 234 5.17 13.18 1.12
C ARG A 234 4.10 12.81 0.10
N ILE A 235 3.58 11.58 0.17
CA ILE A 235 2.59 11.09 -0.79
C ILE A 235 1.30 11.90 -0.68
N ARG A 236 0.82 12.17 0.54
CA ARG A 236 -0.36 13.02 0.79
C ARG A 236 -0.21 14.40 0.15
N ASN A 237 0.92 15.06 0.34
CA ASN A 237 1.15 16.38 -0.25
C ASN A 237 1.13 16.35 -1.78
N GLN A 238 1.70 15.31 -2.38
CA GLN A 238 1.71 15.12 -3.83
C GLN A 238 0.32 14.77 -4.38
N LEU A 239 -0.44 13.92 -3.68
CA LEU A 239 -1.84 13.64 -4.02
C LEU A 239 -2.64 14.93 -4.03
N GLN A 240 -2.49 15.79 -3.01
CA GLN A 240 -3.20 17.07 -2.97
C GLN A 240 -2.89 17.96 -4.19
N GLU A 241 -1.61 18.08 -4.59
CA GLU A 241 -1.20 18.87 -5.75
C GLU A 241 -1.75 18.30 -7.06
N VAL A 242 -1.69 16.98 -7.24
CA VAL A 242 -2.13 16.33 -8.49
C VAL A 242 -3.65 16.30 -8.59
N TYR A 243 -4.34 15.81 -7.55
CA TYR A 243 -5.78 15.54 -7.54
C TYR A 243 -6.62 16.81 -7.53
N PHE A 244 -6.17 17.88 -6.89
CA PHE A 244 -6.96 19.11 -6.76
C PHE A 244 -6.34 20.32 -7.46
N GLY A 245 -5.07 20.23 -7.85
CA GLY A 245 -4.39 21.22 -8.67
C GLY A 245 -4.39 20.84 -10.14
N LYS A 246 -3.54 19.87 -10.52
CA LYS A 246 -3.25 19.57 -11.93
C LYS A 246 -4.47 19.09 -12.72
N THR A 247 -5.30 18.22 -12.15
CA THR A 247 -6.54 17.74 -12.81
C THR A 247 -7.51 18.89 -13.09
N ARG A 248 -7.68 19.82 -12.14
CA ARG A 248 -8.51 21.01 -12.27
C ARG A 248 -7.97 21.92 -13.38
N ASP A 249 -6.65 22.12 -13.41
CA ASP A 249 -6.00 22.94 -14.45
C ASP A 249 -6.22 22.32 -15.85
N VAL A 250 -6.09 20.99 -15.98
CA VAL A 250 -6.37 20.27 -17.23
C VAL A 250 -7.84 20.46 -17.67
N VAL A 251 -8.80 20.32 -16.75
CA VAL A 251 -10.22 20.57 -17.06
C VAL A 251 -10.44 22.02 -17.51
N GLY A 252 -9.76 22.99 -16.89
CA GLY A 252 -9.79 24.40 -17.28
C GLY A 252 -9.24 24.67 -18.69
N LEU A 253 -8.33 23.82 -19.19
CA LEU A 253 -7.81 23.90 -20.56
C LEU A 253 -8.79 23.32 -21.60
N VAL A 254 -9.60 22.33 -21.22
CA VAL A 254 -10.59 21.71 -22.12
C VAL A 254 -11.74 22.66 -22.42
N ARG A 255 -12.18 23.45 -21.44
CA ARG A 255 -13.26 24.43 -21.62
C ARG A 255 -12.96 25.71 -20.85
N SER A 256 -12.79 26.81 -21.58
CA SER A 256 -12.71 28.13 -20.97
C SER A 256 -14.09 28.61 -20.52
N HIS A 257 -14.18 29.10 -19.29
CA HIS A 257 -15.37 29.81 -18.80
C HIS A 257 -15.52 31.19 -19.45
N ALA A 258 -14.41 31.83 -19.82
CA ALA A 258 -14.41 33.09 -20.53
C ALA A 258 -14.51 32.85 -22.04
N SER A 259 -15.16 33.76 -22.76
CA SER A 259 -15.16 33.72 -24.22
C SER A 259 -13.74 33.89 -24.74
N LEU A 260 -13.21 32.87 -25.41
CA LEU A 260 -11.90 32.92 -26.06
C LEU A 260 -11.78 34.10 -27.04
N ALA A 261 -12.90 34.52 -27.65
CA ALA A 261 -12.94 35.69 -28.51
C ALA A 261 -12.70 36.99 -27.71
N ALA A 262 -13.38 37.16 -26.57
CA ALA A 262 -13.22 38.32 -25.70
C ALA A 262 -11.80 38.38 -25.11
N THR A 263 -11.22 37.24 -24.72
CA THR A 263 -9.84 37.18 -24.20
C THR A 263 -8.82 37.54 -25.29
N ARG A 264 -9.04 37.12 -26.54
CA ARG A 264 -8.20 37.47 -27.69
C ARG A 264 -8.31 38.96 -28.05
N GLU A 265 -9.50 39.55 -27.97
CA GLU A 265 -9.71 40.98 -28.19
C GLU A 265 -9.04 41.84 -27.11
N ALA A 266 -9.17 41.45 -25.83
CA ALA A 266 -8.48 42.11 -24.73
C ALA A 266 -6.95 42.03 -24.88
N ALA A 267 -6.40 40.87 -25.26
CA ALA A 267 -4.96 40.73 -25.51
C ALA A 267 -4.49 41.60 -26.69
N ARG A 268 -5.32 41.75 -27.75
CA ARG A 268 -5.04 42.62 -28.90
C ARG A 268 -5.12 44.10 -28.54
N SER A 269 -6.06 44.51 -27.68
CA SER A 269 -6.19 45.91 -27.26
C SER A 269 -5.01 46.34 -26.39
N VAL A 270 -4.54 45.49 -25.48
CA VAL A 270 -3.34 45.75 -24.65
C VAL A 270 -2.09 45.89 -25.52
N ARG A 271 -1.92 45.03 -26.54
CA ARG A 271 -0.81 45.12 -27.50
C ARG A 271 -0.83 46.34 -28.41
N ARG A 272 -1.97 47.04 -28.52
CA ARG A 272 -2.14 48.25 -29.33
C ARG A 272 -1.84 49.53 -28.55
N HIS A 273 -1.73 49.45 -27.23
CA HIS A 273 -1.47 50.58 -26.33
C HIS A 273 -0.05 50.53 -25.72
N MET A 274 0.79 49.61 -26.18
CA MET A 274 2.25 49.63 -26.04
C MET A 274 2.87 49.99 -27.38
#